data_AF-A0A533SGV1-F1
#
_entry.id   AF-A0A533SGV1-F1
#
_cell.length_a   1.000
_cell.length_b   1.000
_cell.length_c   1.000
_cell.angle_alpha   90.00
_cell.angle_beta   90.00
_cell.angle_gamma   90.00
#
_symmetry.space_group_name_H-M   'P 1'
#
loop_
_entity.id
_entity.type
_entity.pdbx_description
1 polymer ?
#
loop_
_entity_poly.entity_id
_entity_poly.type
_entity_poly.pdbx_seq_one_letter_code
_entity_poly.pdbx_strand_id
1 'polypeptide(L)' 'MQQPSLLTKEYRTVSYVSGPLIFVKNVKGATFGEIAKIILPNGDERTGQVLD' A
#
# COMPACT_ATOMS: atom_id res chain seq x y z
N MET A 1 10.18 -23.55 -2.03
CA MET A 1 10.58 -22.20 -1.58
C MET A 1 10.06 -21.24 -2.65
N GLN A 2 9.05 -20.41 -2.35
CA GLN A 2 8.54 -19.45 -3.34
C GLN A 2 9.51 -18.25 -3.40
N GLN A 3 9.97 -17.94 -4.60
CA GLN A 3 10.90 -16.84 -4.86
C GLN A 3 10.16 -15.51 -4.71
N PRO A 4 10.67 -14.54 -3.92
CA PRO A 4 10.01 -13.25 -3.78
C PRO A 4 10.03 -12.53 -5.14
N SER A 5 8.85 -12.24 -5.69
CA SER A 5 8.71 -11.47 -6.92
C SER A 5 9.03 -10.01 -6.64
N LEU A 6 9.99 -9.41 -7.34
CA LEU A 6 10.30 -7.97 -7.29
C LEU A 6 9.26 -7.09 -8.01
N LEU A 7 8.02 -7.58 -8.13
CA LEU A 7 6.94 -6.90 -8.83
C LEU A 7 6.28 -5.90 -7.88
N THR A 8 6.37 -4.61 -8.20
CA THR A 8 5.52 -3.59 -7.57
C THR A 8 4.05 -3.87 -7.93
N LYS A 9 3.19 -4.00 -6.92
CA LYS A 9 1.75 -4.18 -7.11
C LYS A 9 1.04 -2.86 -6.82
N GLU A 10 0.21 -2.40 -7.76
CA GLU A 10 -0.60 -1.21 -7.58
C GLU A 10 -2.02 -1.59 -7.13
N TYR A 11 -2.52 -0.87 -6.11
CA TYR A 11 -3.87 -1.07 -5.58
C TYR A 11 -4.66 0.23 -5.66
N ARG A 12 -5.79 0.20 -6.38
CA ARG A 12 -6.77 1.29 -6.45
C ARG A 12 -8.05 0.93 -5.68
N THR A 13 -7.87 0.30 -4.51
CA THR A 13 -8.93 -0.30 -3.69
C THR A 13 -8.94 0.29 -2.28
N VAL A 14 -8.66 1.60 -2.17
CA VAL A 14 -8.81 2.33 -0.91
C VAL A 14 -10.27 2.28 -0.48
N SER A 15 -10.53 1.77 0.72
CA SER A 15 -11.88 1.65 1.26
C SER A 15 -12.27 2.78 2.20
N TYR A 16 -11.33 3.33 2.96
CA TYR A 16 -11.59 4.42 3.91
C TYR A 16 -10.27 5.08 4.35
N VAL A 17 -10.35 6.33 4.79
CA VAL A 17 -9.23 7.11 5.34
C VAL A 17 -9.66 7.71 6.67
N SER A 18 -8.85 7.52 7.72
CA SER A 18 -9.12 8.00 9.08
C SER A 18 -7.91 8.70 9.66
N GLY A 19 -7.89 10.03 9.60
CA GLY A 19 -6.73 10.81 10.03
C GLY A 19 -5.47 10.37 9.25
N PRO A 20 -4.42 9.86 9.91
CA PRO A 20 -3.21 9.38 9.23
C PRO A 20 -3.34 7.96 8.65
N LEU A 21 -4.43 7.24 8.94
CA LEU A 21 -4.59 5.83 8.55
C LEU A 21 -5.33 5.68 7.22
N ILE A 22 -4.83 4.83 6.34
CA ILE A 22 -5.44 4.49 5.05
C ILE A 22 -5.74 3.00 5.04
N PHE A 23 -7.00 2.64 4.76
CA PHE A 23 -7.43 1.25 4.68
C PHE A 23 -7.60 0.84 3.22
N VAL A 24 -6.91 -0.23 2.81
CA VAL A 24 -6.91 -0.77 1.44
C VAL A 24 -7.43 -2.20 1.45
N LYS A 25 -8.34 -2.54 0.53
CA LYS A 25 -8.92 -3.89 0.46
C LYS A 25 -8.29 -4.74 -0.64
N ASN A 26 -8.41 -6.06 -0.48
CA ASN A 26 -7.96 -7.07 -1.46
C ASN A 26 -6.44 -7.04 -1.73
N VAL A 27 -5.65 -6.65 -0.72
CA VAL A 27 -4.19 -6.66 -0.79
C VAL A 27 -3.67 -8.09 -0.63
N LYS A 28 -2.70 -8.50 -1.47
CA LYS A 28 -2.13 -9.85 -1.44
C LYS A 28 -0.62 -9.81 -1.20
N GLY A 29 -0.21 -10.36 -0.06
CA GLY A 29 1.19 -10.52 0.30
C GLY A 29 1.88 -9.24 0.74
N ALA A 30 1.14 -8.30 1.34
CA ALA A 30 1.75 -7.20 2.09
C ALA A 30 2.28 -7.72 3.42
N THR A 31 3.35 -7.10 3.91
CA THR A 31 3.98 -7.47 5.19
C THR A 31 3.99 -6.30 6.16
N PHE A 32 3.85 -6.59 7.46
CA PHE A 32 3.96 -5.58 8.51
C PHE A 32 5.31 -4.85 8.39
N GLY A 33 5.27 -3.53 8.46
CA GLY A 33 6.44 -2.68 8.40
C GLY A 33 6.95 -2.39 6.98
N GLU A 34 6.35 -2.98 5.95
CA GLU A 34 6.65 -2.67 4.54
C GLU A 34 6.39 -1.21 4.21
N ILE A 35 7.25 -0.61 3.39
CA ILE A 35 7.05 0.75 2.90
C ILE A 35 6.14 0.73 1.68
N ALA A 36 5.03 1.45 1.79
CA ALA A 36 4.09 1.67 0.70
C ALA A 36 4.29 3.08 0.11
N LYS A 37 4.08 3.19 -1.21
CA LYS A 37 4.04 4.45 -1.93
C LYS A 37 2.59 4.78 -2.30
N ILE A 38 2.16 5.99 -1.99
CA ILE A 38 0.83 6.52 -2.30
C ILE A 38 1.01 7.60 -3.36
N ILE A 39 0.34 7.44 -4.50
CA ILE A 39 0.29 8.43 -5.58
C ILE A 39 -1.06 9.14 -5.50
N LEU A 40 -1.03 10.44 -5.29
CA LEU A 40 -2.23 11.27 -5.24
C LEU A 40 -2.73 11.59 -6.66
N PRO A 41 -4.02 11.96 -6.82
CA PRO A 41 -4.58 12.26 -8.14
C PRO A 41 -3.87 13.39 -8.90
N ASN A 42 -3.23 14.31 -8.18
CA ASN A 42 -2.45 15.40 -8.76
C ASN A 42 -1.01 14.99 -9.15
N GLY A 43 -0.62 13.74 -8.91
CA GLY A 43 0.71 13.21 -9.17
C GLY A 43 1.68 13.28 -7.98
N ASP A 44 1.30 13.91 -6.86
CA ASP A 44 2.15 13.98 -5.69
C ASP A 44 2.36 12.60 -5.06
N GLU A 45 3.57 12.36 -4.56
CA GLU A 45 3.94 11.10 -3.94
C GLU A 45 4.06 11.24 -2.42
N ARG A 46 3.51 10.27 -1.70
CA ARG A 46 3.65 10.12 -0.25
C ARG A 46 4.11 8.71 0.07
N THR A 47 4.79 8.56 1.20
CA THR A 47 5.18 7.25 1.73
C THR A 47 4.37 6.92 2.97
N GLY A 48 4.12 5.64 3.18
CA GLY A 48 3.45 5.10 4.35
C GLY A 48 4.06 3.77 4.75
N GLN A 49 3.69 3.30 5.93
CA GLN A 49 4.11 2.00 6.44
C GLN A 49 2.89 1.11 6.63
N VAL A 50 2.99 -0.15 6.24
CA VAL A 50 1.95 -1.15 6.50
C VAL A 50 1.94 -1.46 8.00
N LEU A 51 0.78 -1.30 8.62
CA LEU A 51 0.58 -1.53 10.05
C LEU A 51 -0.17 -2.83 10.36
N ASP A 52 -0.94 -3.36 9.40
CA ASP A 52 -1.72 -4.60 9.47
C ASP A 52 -2.03 -5.09 8.04
#